data_AF-A0A2J8TWK2-F1
#
_entry.id   AF-A0A2J8TWK2-F1
#
_cell.length_a   1.000
_cell.length_b   1.000
_cell.length_c   1.000
_cell.angle_alpha   90.00
_cell.angle_beta   90.00
_cell.angle_gamma   90.00
#
_symmetry.space_group_name_H-M   'P 1'
#
loop_
_entity.id
_entity.type
_entity.pdbx_description
1 polymer ?
#
loop_
_entity_poly.entity_id
_entity_poly.type
_entity_poly.pdbx_seq_one_letter_code
_entity_poly.pdbx_strand_id
1 'polypeptide(L)'
;MKLNERSVAHYALSDSPADHMGFLRTWGGPGTPLTPSGTGRRCWFVLKGNLLFSFESREGRAPLSLVVLEGCTVELAEAPVPEEFAFAICFDAPGVRPHLLAAEGPAA
;
A
#
# COMPACT_ATOMS: atom_id res chain seq x y z
N MET A 1 5.48 6.60 17.32
CA MET A 1 6.52 5.55 17.43
C MET A 1 7.69 5.88 16.52
N LYS A 2 8.94 5.52 16.88
CA LYS A 2 10.12 5.66 16.00
C LYS A 2 10.53 4.29 15.47
N LEU A 3 10.33 4.02 14.18
CA LEU A 3 10.73 2.77 13.54
C LEU A 3 12.21 2.78 13.14
N ASN A 4 12.84 1.61 13.23
CA ASN A 4 14.18 1.38 12.72
C ASN A 4 14.10 0.78 11.32
N GLU A 5 14.61 1.50 10.31
CA GLU A 5 14.50 1.10 8.90
C GLU A 5 15.08 -0.29 8.61
N ARG A 6 16.24 -0.64 9.18
CA ARG A 6 16.87 -1.96 8.97
C ARG A 6 16.03 -3.09 9.55
N SER A 7 15.49 -2.89 10.75
CA SER A 7 14.65 -3.89 11.42
C SER A 7 13.37 -4.13 10.65
N VAL A 8 12.78 -3.06 10.09
CA VAL A 8 11.56 -3.11 9.30
C VAL A 8 11.79 -3.77 7.94
N ALA A 9 12.86 -3.42 7.24
CA ALA A 9 13.23 -4.08 5.99
C ALA A 9 13.50 -5.58 6.20
N HIS A 10 14.17 -5.94 7.30
CA HIS A 10 14.37 -7.34 7.68
C HIS A 10 13.03 -8.04 7.96
N TYR A 11 12.13 -7.42 8.72
CA TYR A 11 10.82 -7.99 9.02
C TYR A 11 9.97 -8.21 7.76
N ALA A 12 9.99 -7.25 6.83
CA ALA A 12 9.30 -7.33 5.56
C ALA A 12 9.69 -8.60 4.78
N LEU A 13 10.98 -8.94 4.76
CA LEU A 13 11.56 -10.05 4.02
C LEU A 13 11.65 -11.37 4.80
N SER A 14 11.41 -11.32 6.12
CA SER A 14 11.50 -12.51 6.96
C SER A 14 10.42 -13.54 6.66
N ASP A 15 10.66 -14.78 7.08
CA ASP A 15 9.73 -15.91 6.94
C ASP A 15 8.50 -15.83 7.87
N SER A 16 8.32 -14.71 8.58
CA SER A 16 7.09 -14.46 9.33
C SER A 16 5.89 -14.54 8.37
N PRO A 17 4.80 -15.24 8.73
CA PRO A 17 3.64 -15.35 7.87
C PRO A 17 3.06 -13.97 7.54
N ALA A 18 2.60 -13.81 6.30
CA ALA A 18 1.82 -12.65 5.90
C ALA A 18 0.33 -12.94 6.10
N ASP A 19 -0.41 -11.97 6.61
CA ASP A 19 -1.86 -12.07 6.79
C ASP A 19 -2.58 -12.03 5.43
N HIS A 20 -2.06 -11.19 4.52
CA HIS A 20 -2.52 -11.13 3.14
C HIS A 20 -1.39 -10.67 2.22
N MET A 21 -1.39 -11.15 0.99
CA MET A 21 -0.49 -10.68 -0.06
C MET A 21 -1.22 -10.61 -1.39
N GLY A 22 -0.87 -9.68 -2.26
CA GLY A 22 -1.53 -9.55 -3.55
C GLY A 22 -1.05 -8.36 -4.36
N PHE A 23 -1.39 -8.35 -5.65
CA PHE A 23 -1.18 -7.19 -6.48
C PHE A 23 -2.29 -6.17 -6.24
N LEU A 24 -1.90 -4.92 -6.03
CA LEU A 24 -2.79 -3.77 -6.03
C LEU A 24 -2.21 -2.68 -6.93
N ARG A 25 -3.07 -1.86 -7.49
CA ARG A 25 -2.67 -0.57 -8.06
C ARG A 25 -2.61 0.46 -6.96
N THR A 26 -1.63 1.34 -7.03
CA THR A 26 -1.49 2.49 -6.13
C THR A 26 -1.25 3.77 -6.92
N TRP A 27 -1.87 4.86 -6.48
CA TRP A 27 -1.67 6.19 -7.04
C TRP A 27 -0.73 7.04 -6.20
N GLY A 28 0.01 6.39 -5.30
CA GLY A 28 1.06 7.02 -4.52
C GLY A 28 0.67 7.35 -3.08
N GLY A 29 1.71 7.58 -2.28
CA GLY A 29 1.62 8.20 -0.95
C GLY A 29 2.13 9.64 -0.99
N PRO A 30 2.27 10.31 0.15
CA PRO A 30 2.79 11.68 0.21
C PRO A 30 4.12 11.83 -0.57
N GLY A 31 4.16 12.69 -1.59
CA GLY A 31 5.38 13.04 -2.33
C GLY A 31 5.59 12.30 -3.67
N THR A 32 4.79 11.30 -4.02
CA THR A 32 4.81 10.71 -5.37
C THR A 32 3.81 11.43 -6.27
N PRO A 33 4.25 12.12 -7.35
CA PRO A 33 3.33 12.72 -8.31
C PRO A 33 2.47 11.64 -8.96
N LEU A 34 1.19 11.95 -9.18
CA LEU A 34 0.36 11.15 -10.07
C LEU A 34 1.08 11.04 -11.42
N THR A 35 1.08 9.84 -12.01
CA THR A 35 1.65 9.67 -13.33
C THR A 35 0.93 10.61 -14.31
N PRO A 36 1.61 11.17 -15.32
CA PRO A 36 0.98 12.08 -16.29
C PRO A 36 -0.20 11.44 -17.05
N SER A 37 -0.27 10.11 -17.06
CA SER A 37 -1.38 9.33 -17.62
C SER A 37 -2.58 9.18 -16.67
N GLY A 38 -2.45 9.53 -15.38
CA GLY A 38 -3.42 9.19 -14.34
C GLY A 38 -3.46 7.70 -13.97
N THR A 39 -2.63 6.87 -14.61
CA THR A 39 -2.58 5.42 -14.42
C THR A 39 -1.84 5.08 -13.12
N GLY A 40 -2.48 4.26 -12.27
CA GLY A 40 -1.89 3.78 -11.03
C GLY A 40 -0.78 2.77 -11.28
N ARG A 41 0.24 2.74 -10.41
CA ARG A 41 1.34 1.78 -10.47
C ARG A 41 0.93 0.47 -9.84
N ARG A 42 1.04 -0.63 -10.57
CA ARG A 42 0.84 -1.99 -10.04
C ARG A 42 2.02 -2.38 -9.16
N CYS A 43 1.76 -2.76 -7.91
CA CYS A 43 2.78 -3.18 -6.95
C CYS A 43 2.33 -4.47 -6.25
N TRP A 44 3.30 -5.24 -5.77
CA TRP A 44 3.04 -6.37 -4.88
C TRP A 44 2.96 -5.88 -3.44
N PHE A 45 1.84 -6.11 -2.78
CA PHE A 45 1.60 -5.72 -1.39
C PHE A 45 1.68 -6.93 -0.46
N VAL A 46 2.24 -6.70 0.73
CA VAL A 46 2.38 -7.70 1.79
C VAL A 46 1.92 -7.07 3.10
N LEU A 47 0.85 -7.63 3.66
CA LEU A 47 0.34 -7.26 4.98
C LEU A 47 0.89 -8.23 6.03
N LYS A 48 1.60 -7.69 7.03
CA LYS A 48 2.12 -8.43 8.19
C LYS A 48 1.78 -7.64 9.46
N GLY A 49 0.84 -8.15 10.25
CA GLY A 49 0.26 -7.43 11.38
C GLY A 49 -0.38 -6.12 10.93
N ASN A 50 0.04 -5.01 11.54
CA ASN A 50 -0.39 -3.66 11.16
C ASN A 50 0.54 -2.98 10.14
N LEU A 51 1.43 -3.72 9.49
CA LEU A 51 2.40 -3.18 8.53
C LEU A 51 2.06 -3.61 7.11
N LEU A 52 1.83 -2.63 6.25
CA LEU A 52 1.59 -2.85 4.82
C LEU A 52 2.82 -2.42 4.01
N PHE A 53 3.51 -3.40 3.45
CA PHE A 53 4.67 -3.21 2.60
C PHE A 53 4.28 -3.22 1.13
N SER A 54 4.95 -2.42 0.30
CA SER A 54 4.84 -2.50 -1.15
C SER A 54 6.18 -2.85 -1.80
N PHE A 55 6.14 -3.61 -2.90
CA PHE A 55 7.30 -4.07 -3.67
C PHE A 55 7.04 -3.91 -5.16
N GLU A 56 8.11 -3.86 -5.97
CA GLU A 56 7.98 -3.80 -7.44
C GLU A 56 7.39 -5.10 -8.00
N SER A 57 7.78 -6.23 -7.42
CA SER A 57 7.31 -7.57 -7.78
C SER A 57 7.30 -8.48 -6.55
N ARG A 58 6.78 -9.71 -6.72
CA ARG A 58 6.73 -10.73 -5.67
C ARG A 58 8.12 -11.18 -5.21
N GLU A 59 9.12 -11.08 -6.08
CA GLU A 59 10.52 -11.44 -5.84
C GLU A 59 11.35 -10.25 -5.32
N GLY A 60 10.70 -9.09 -5.12
CA GLY A 60 11.33 -7.88 -4.63
C GLY A 60 12.04 -8.10 -3.30
N ARG A 61 13.32 -7.70 -3.23
CA ARG A 61 14.17 -7.87 -2.04
C ARG A 61 14.30 -6.60 -1.19
N ALA A 62 13.64 -5.53 -1.58
CA ALA A 62 13.61 -4.28 -0.84
C ALA A 62 12.19 -3.69 -0.93
N PRO A 63 11.57 -3.34 0.21
CA PRO A 63 10.28 -2.67 0.18
C PRO A 63 10.45 -1.27 -0.39
N LEU A 64 9.53 -0.89 -1.27
CA LEU A 64 9.45 0.45 -1.84
C LEU A 64 8.85 1.45 -0.86
N SER A 65 7.86 1.00 -0.10
CA SER A 65 7.18 1.80 0.91
C SER A 65 6.65 0.94 2.04
N LEU A 66 6.40 1.61 3.16
CA LEU A 66 5.74 1.08 4.33
C LEU A 66 4.58 2.01 4.70
N VAL A 67 3.43 1.43 4.98
CA VAL A 67 2.32 2.10 5.65
C VAL A 67 2.06 1.37 6.97
N VAL A 68 2.05 2.12 8.07
CA VAL A 68 1.64 1.62 9.38
C VAL A 68 0.13 1.83 9.49
N LEU A 69 -0.65 0.76 9.55
CA LEU A 69 -2.11 0.78 9.53
C LEU A 69 -2.75 1.04 10.91
N GLU A 70 -1.95 1.31 11.93
CA GLU A 70 -2.47 1.62 13.26
C GLU A 70 -3.28 2.92 13.22
N GLY A 71 -4.55 2.84 13.60
CA GLY A 71 -5.46 3.99 13.61
C GLY A 71 -5.94 4.44 12.22
N CYS A 72 -5.76 3.64 11.17
CA CYS A 72 -6.34 3.95 9.86
C CYS A 72 -7.83 3.60 9.78
N THR A 73 -8.55 4.29 8.90
CA THR A 73 -9.85 3.84 8.37
C THR A 73 -9.69 3.40 6.92
N VAL A 74 -10.51 2.46 6.47
CA VAL A 74 -10.58 2.05 5.06
C VAL A 74 -11.92 2.49 4.51
N GLU A 75 -11.89 3.28 3.45
CA GLU A 75 -13.07 3.90 2.85
C GLU A 75 -13.16 3.54 1.37
N LEU A 76 -14.38 3.47 0.84
CA LEU A 76 -14.60 3.34 -0.60
C LEU A 76 -14.11 4.61 -1.31
N ALA A 77 -13.47 4.44 -2.46
CA ALA A 77 -12.92 5.54 -3.23
C ALA A 77 -13.18 5.37 -4.73
N GLU A 78 -13.13 6.48 -5.46
CA GLU A 78 -13.13 6.49 -6.92
C GLU A 78 -11.69 6.65 -7.42
N ALA A 79 -11.26 5.77 -8.33
CA ALA A 79 -9.95 5.88 -8.97
C ALA A 79 -9.97 6.82 -10.18
N PRO A 80 -8.85 7.48 -10.54
CA PRO A 80 -8.76 8.40 -11.69
C PRO A 80 -9.01 7.80 -13.09
N VAL A 81 -8.97 6.47 -13.20
CA VAL A 81 -9.21 5.64 -14.40
C VAL A 81 -10.33 4.66 -14.00
N PRO A 82 -11.14 4.06 -14.91
CA PRO A 82 -12.18 3.08 -14.54
C PRO A 82 -11.58 1.76 -14.01
N GLU A 83 -10.77 1.85 -12.97
CA GLU A 83 -10.37 0.75 -12.11
C GLU A 83 -11.50 0.59 -11.10
N GLU A 84 -12.25 -0.49 -11.28
CA GLU A 84 -13.26 -0.92 -10.32
C GLU A 84 -12.56 -1.40 -9.02
N PHE A 85 -13.27 -1.45 -7.89
CA PHE A 85 -12.73 -1.93 -6.61
C PHE A 85 -11.64 -1.04 -5.97
N ALA A 86 -11.78 0.27 -6.12
CA ALA A 86 -10.91 1.25 -5.47
C ALA A 86 -11.32 1.54 -4.01
N PHE A 87 -10.31 1.73 -3.16
CA PHE A 87 -10.46 2.08 -1.76
C PHE A 87 -9.30 2.98 -1.30
N ALA A 88 -9.54 3.72 -0.23
CA ALA A 88 -8.56 4.60 0.38
C ALA A 88 -8.25 4.16 1.81
N ILE A 89 -6.96 4.17 2.15
CA ILE A 89 -6.51 4.08 3.54
C ILE A 89 -6.34 5.50 4.05
N CYS A 90 -7.19 5.90 4.97
CA CYS A 90 -7.29 7.24 5.54
C CYS A 90 -6.71 7.25 6.97
N PHE A 91 -6.12 8.38 7.35
CA PHE A 91 -5.61 8.62 8.70
C PHE A 91 -6.21 9.92 9.23
N ASP A 92 -6.68 9.91 10.47
CA ASP A 92 -7.20 11.10 11.13
C ASP A 92 -6.05 11.99 11.62
N ALA A 93 -5.38 12.64 10.66
CA ALA A 93 -4.25 13.53 10.91
C ALA A 93 -4.24 14.68 9.89
N PRO A 94 -4.13 15.95 10.34
CA PRO A 94 -4.12 17.10 9.45
C PRO A 94 -3.02 17.01 8.37
N GLY A 95 -3.41 17.17 7.10
CA GLY A 95 -2.49 17.21 5.97
C GLY A 95 -1.96 15.86 5.48
N VAL A 96 -2.36 14.75 6.10
CA VAL A 96 -2.05 13.40 5.59
C VAL A 96 -2.97 13.08 4.43
N ARG A 97 -2.38 12.77 3.27
CA ARG A 97 -3.15 12.33 2.10
C ARG A 97 -3.50 10.85 2.24
N PRO A 98 -4.72 10.43 1.87
CA PRO A 98 -5.08 9.02 1.83
C PRO A 98 -4.20 8.24 0.85
N HIS A 99 -3.95 6.96 1.16
CA HIS A 99 -3.34 6.04 0.19
C HIS A 99 -4.43 5.44 -0.67
N LEU A 100 -4.52 5.88 -1.93
CA LEU A 100 -5.47 5.35 -2.90
C LEU A 100 -4.94 4.06 -3.51
N LEU A 101 -5.73 3.00 -3.37
CA LEU A 101 -5.43 1.65 -3.83
C LEU A 101 -6.61 1.08 -4.63
N ALA A 102 -6.34 0.14 -5.54
CA ALA A 102 -7.38 -0.61 -6.23
C ALA A 102 -6.96 -2.06 -6.41
N ALA A 103 -7.91 -2.97 -6.21
CA ALA A 103 -7.74 -4.39 -6.50
C ALA A 103 -8.06 -4.69 -7.98
N GLU A 104 -7.54 -5.82 -8.50
CA GLU A 104 -7.84 -6.25 -9.88
C GLU A 104 -9.25 -6.84 -10.03
N GLY A 105 -9.93 -7.12 -8.91
CA GLY A 105 -11.25 -7.74 -8.87
C GLY A 105 -11.79 -7.86 -7.45
N PRO A 106 -13.04 -8.34 -7.29
CA PRO A 106 -13.61 -8.63 -5.99
C PRO A 106 -12.90 -9.83 -5.33
N ALA A 107 -13.11 -10.00 -4.03
CA ALA A 107 -12.65 -11.19 -3.32
C ALA A 107 -13.21 -12.46 -3.99
N ALA A 108 -12.35 -13.45 -4.22
CA ALA A 108 -12.70 -14.74 -4.78
C ALA A 108 -13.42 -15.64 -3.76
#